data_AF-A0A518N0U3-F1
#
_entry.id   AF-A0A518N0U3-F1
#
_cell.length_a   1.000
_cell.length_b   1.000
_cell.length_c   1.000
_cell.angle_alpha   90.00
_cell.angle_beta   90.00
_cell.angle_gamma   90.00
#
_symmetry.space_group_name_H-M   'P 1'
#
loop_
_entity.id
_entity.type
_entity.pdbx_description
1 polymer ?
#
loop_
_entity_poly.entity_id
_entity_poly.type
_entity_poly.pdbx_seq_one_letter_code
_entity_poly.pdbx_strand_id
1 'polypeptide(L)'
;MNTEAGDRKRLARLLNEALKAMERGDEPAWREHIEALSDSRTRSMVKRLGRLARELEEALVELPPTPVGGGLDDACARLDHVVEMTEQATHRTLDLIEDSRALIARLQESGLPPAQAAIADALREQLKEMALAQSHQDLGGQIIRRVAGIVRQVHEHLGALDLPSTRAAAPATAGEGPGVSGLDRDRVGQSDADDLLSHLGL
;
A
#
# COMPACT_ATOMS: atom_id res chain seq x y z
N MET A 1 13.66 11.30 -26.12
CA MET A 1 13.65 12.51 -26.97
C MET A 1 13.28 12.26 -28.44
N ASN A 2 13.60 11.12 -29.06
CA ASN A 2 13.32 10.92 -30.50
C ASN A 2 11.82 10.66 -30.84
N THR A 3 11.05 10.10 -29.90
CA THR A 3 9.64 9.72 -30.12
C THR A 3 8.68 10.93 -30.10
N GLU A 4 8.87 11.88 -29.19
CA GLU A 4 8.02 13.09 -29.10
C GLU A 4 8.17 14.02 -30.29
N ALA A 5 9.38 14.11 -30.86
CA ALA A 5 9.65 14.88 -32.06
C ALA A 5 8.99 14.25 -33.30
N GLY A 6 8.94 12.91 -33.36
CA GLY A 6 8.22 12.15 -34.39
C GLY A 6 6.69 12.31 -34.28
N ASP A 7 6.16 12.22 -33.07
CA ASP A 7 4.72 12.35 -32.79
C ASP A 7 4.21 13.75 -33.16
N ARG A 8 4.96 14.81 -32.81
CA ARG A 8 4.59 16.20 -33.16
C ARG A 8 4.56 16.43 -34.67
N LYS A 9 5.53 15.88 -35.42
CA LYS A 9 5.55 15.96 -36.90
C LYS A 9 4.37 15.20 -37.51
N ARG A 10 4.01 14.04 -36.95
CA ARG A 10 2.85 13.25 -37.40
C ARG A 10 1.54 14.00 -37.16
N LEU A 11 1.34 14.60 -35.98
CA LEU A 11 0.15 15.41 -35.66
C LEU A 11 0.02 16.63 -36.58
N ALA A 12 1.13 17.34 -36.83
CA ALA A 12 1.14 18.47 -37.75
C ALA A 12 0.75 18.06 -39.18
N ARG A 13 1.19 16.88 -39.62
CA ARG A 13 0.80 16.32 -40.92
C ARG A 13 -0.70 16.03 -40.99
N LEU A 14 -1.26 15.37 -39.98
CA LEU A 14 -2.69 15.04 -39.93
C LEU A 14 -3.57 16.30 -39.91
N LEU A 15 -3.19 17.33 -39.13
CA LEU A 15 -3.89 18.62 -39.12
C LEU A 15 -3.88 19.30 -40.48
N ASN A 16 -2.74 19.28 -41.16
CA ASN A 16 -2.59 19.88 -42.49
C ASN A 16 -3.39 19.14 -43.57
N GLU A 17 -3.42 17.81 -43.53
CA GLU A 17 -4.23 17.02 -44.47
C GLU A 17 -5.75 17.15 -44.18
N ALA A 18 -6.15 17.26 -42.91
CA ALA A 18 -7.53 17.58 -42.53
C ALA A 18 -7.97 18.96 -43.07
N LEU A 19 -7.11 19.98 -42.92
CA LEU A 19 -7.37 21.33 -43.42
C LEU A 19 -7.53 21.32 -44.95
N LYS A 20 -6.63 20.67 -45.67
CA LYS A 20 -6.70 20.51 -47.12
C LYS A 20 -7.94 19.74 -47.58
N ALA A 21 -8.39 18.72 -46.84
CA ALA A 21 -9.61 17.99 -47.15
C ALA A 21 -10.85 18.89 -46.99
N MET A 22 -10.88 19.70 -45.93
CA MET A 22 -11.94 20.69 -45.70
C MET A 22 -11.98 21.75 -46.81
N GLU A 23 -10.83 22.27 -47.25
CA GLU A 23 -10.72 23.25 -48.36
C GLU A 23 -11.24 22.69 -49.70
N ARG A 24 -11.12 21.37 -49.92
CA ARG A 24 -11.64 20.70 -51.11
C ARG A 24 -13.10 20.27 -51.00
N GLY A 25 -13.74 20.45 -49.85
CA GLY A 25 -15.09 19.95 -49.56
C GLY A 25 -15.17 18.42 -49.41
N ASP A 26 -14.03 17.75 -49.20
CA ASP A 26 -13.94 16.29 -49.03
C ASP A 26 -14.20 15.91 -47.56
N GLU A 27 -15.48 15.86 -47.20
CA GLU A 27 -15.94 15.58 -45.84
C GLU A 27 -15.53 14.18 -45.31
N PRO A 28 -15.57 13.09 -46.11
CA PRO A 28 -15.08 11.78 -45.69
C PRO A 28 -13.60 11.81 -45.30
N ALA A 29 -12.74 12.39 -46.15
CA ALA A 29 -11.32 12.49 -45.84
C ALA A 29 -11.09 13.37 -44.60
N TRP A 30 -11.80 14.49 -44.46
CA TRP A 30 -11.69 15.32 -43.27
C TRP A 30 -12.03 14.54 -41.98
N ARG A 31 -13.13 13.77 -41.97
CA ARG A 31 -13.52 12.94 -40.82
C ARG A 31 -12.45 11.90 -40.47
N GLU A 32 -11.89 11.20 -41.46
CA GLU A 32 -10.83 10.22 -41.25
C GLU A 32 -9.59 10.84 -40.59
N HIS A 33 -9.17 12.02 -41.03
CA HIS A 33 -8.00 12.70 -40.45
C HIS A 33 -8.26 13.20 -39.02
N ILE A 34 -9.48 13.66 -38.73
CA ILE A 34 -9.89 14.07 -37.37
C ILE A 34 -9.95 12.86 -36.43
N GLU A 35 -10.48 11.73 -36.90
CA GLU A 35 -10.50 10.48 -36.13
C GLU A 35 -9.07 9.99 -35.82
N ALA A 36 -8.18 10.01 -36.81
CA ALA A 36 -6.76 9.68 -36.63
C ALA A 36 -6.03 10.62 -35.63
N LEU A 37 -6.44 11.90 -35.56
CA LEU A 37 -5.97 12.88 -34.56
C LEU A 37 -6.46 12.53 -33.15
N SER A 38 -7.74 12.21 -33.02
CA SER A 38 -8.37 11.79 -31.76
C SER A 38 -7.71 10.52 -31.22
N ASP A 39 -7.53 9.50 -32.06
CA ASP A 39 -6.88 8.24 -31.71
C ASP A 39 -5.43 8.42 -31.26
N SER A 40 -4.67 9.30 -31.94
CA SER A 40 -3.30 9.59 -31.55
C SER A 40 -3.22 10.22 -30.15
N ARG A 41 -4.19 11.09 -29.81
CA ARG A 41 -4.27 11.73 -28.49
C ARG A 41 -4.68 10.73 -27.42
N THR A 42 -5.69 9.91 -27.69
CA THR A 42 -6.16 8.85 -26.79
C THR A 42 -5.05 7.86 -26.48
N ARG A 43 -4.33 7.37 -27.49
CA ARG A 43 -3.20 6.44 -27.33
C ARG A 43 -2.06 7.05 -26.50
N SER A 44 -1.76 8.33 -26.69
CA SER A 44 -0.75 9.05 -25.90
C SER A 44 -1.15 9.16 -24.43
N MET A 45 -2.44 9.40 -24.15
CA MET A 45 -2.99 9.45 -22.79
C MET A 45 -2.95 8.08 -22.10
N VAL A 46 -3.40 7.03 -22.79
CA VAL A 46 -3.35 5.64 -22.32
C VAL A 46 -1.91 5.23 -21.99
N LYS A 47 -0.94 5.58 -22.85
CA LYS A 47 0.48 5.31 -22.58
C LYS A 47 1.02 6.02 -21.33
N ARG A 48 0.58 7.25 -21.06
CA ARG A 48 0.94 7.98 -19.82
C ARG A 48 0.31 7.35 -18.59
N LEU A 49 -0.96 6.94 -18.67
CA LEU A 49 -1.63 6.22 -17.59
C LEU A 49 -0.92 4.89 -17.28
N GLY A 50 -0.55 4.13 -18.31
CA GLY A 50 0.21 2.89 -18.12
C GLY A 50 1.62 3.10 -17.57
N ARG A 51 2.27 4.25 -17.85
CA ARG A 51 3.53 4.62 -17.18
C ARG A 51 3.30 4.91 -15.69
N LEU A 52 2.30 5.72 -15.35
CA LEU A 52 1.96 6.03 -13.96
C LEU A 52 1.59 4.76 -13.17
N ALA A 53 0.87 3.82 -13.80
CA ALA A 53 0.57 2.51 -13.21
C ALA A 53 1.84 1.75 -12.81
N ARG A 54 2.86 1.78 -13.68
CA ARG A 54 4.15 1.11 -13.44
C ARG A 54 5.01 1.85 -12.43
N GLU A 55 5.05 3.17 -12.47
CA GLU A 55 5.75 3.98 -11.46
C GLU A 55 5.14 3.74 -10.06
N LEU A 56 3.82 3.57 -9.97
CA LEU A 56 3.14 3.16 -8.74
C LEU A 56 3.51 1.73 -8.34
N GLU A 57 3.53 0.79 -9.28
CA GLU A 57 3.92 -0.60 -9.02
C GLU A 57 5.39 -0.71 -8.58
N GLU A 58 6.32 -0.02 -9.24
CA GLU A 58 7.75 0.05 -8.89
C GLU A 58 7.97 0.66 -7.50
N ALA A 59 7.28 1.77 -7.19
CA ALA A 59 7.36 2.38 -5.86
C ALA A 59 6.84 1.46 -4.74
N LEU A 60 5.91 0.56 -5.06
CA LEU A 60 5.42 -0.46 -4.13
C LEU A 60 6.35 -1.68 -4.05
N VAL A 61 7.15 -1.95 -5.08
CA VAL A 61 8.20 -2.98 -5.07
C VAL A 61 9.44 -2.55 -4.27
N GLU A 62 9.69 -1.25 -4.08
CA GLU A 62 10.75 -0.76 -3.15
C GLU A 62 10.44 -1.03 -1.66
N LEU A 63 9.23 -1.47 -1.34
CA LEU A 63 8.95 -2.10 -0.05
C LEU A 63 9.77 -3.40 0.06
N PRO A 64 10.22 -3.79 1.26
CA PRO A 64 11.12 -4.92 1.44
C PRO A 64 10.64 -6.17 0.66
N PRO A 65 11.51 -6.77 -0.18
CA PRO A 65 11.11 -7.81 -1.11
C PRO A 65 10.59 -9.04 -0.36
N THR A 66 9.45 -9.56 -0.80
CA THR A 66 8.85 -10.79 -0.29
C THR A 66 8.86 -11.89 -1.37
N PRO A 67 8.87 -13.17 -0.98
CA PRO A 67 9.43 -14.25 -1.82
C PRO A 67 8.49 -14.80 -2.89
N VAL A 68 7.31 -14.22 -3.06
CA VAL A 68 6.36 -14.62 -4.09
C VAL A 68 6.12 -13.40 -4.94
N GLY A 69 6.32 -13.51 -6.25
CA GLY A 69 6.10 -12.42 -7.20
C GLY A 69 4.68 -11.90 -7.09
N GLY A 70 4.49 -10.88 -6.25
CA GLY A 70 3.20 -10.33 -5.89
C GLY A 70 2.96 -9.06 -6.67
N GLY A 71 1.90 -9.06 -7.48
CA GLY A 71 1.36 -7.83 -8.03
C GLY A 71 0.78 -6.94 -6.94
N LEU A 72 0.20 -5.82 -7.35
CA LEU A 72 -0.36 -4.81 -6.46
C LEU A 72 -1.39 -5.36 -5.44
N ASP A 73 -2.11 -6.41 -5.79
CA ASP A 73 -3.07 -7.06 -4.89
C ASP A 73 -2.40 -7.73 -3.66
N ASP A 74 -1.24 -8.35 -3.83
CA ASP A 74 -0.49 -8.97 -2.72
C ASP A 74 0.07 -7.91 -1.77
N ALA A 75 0.59 -6.80 -2.31
CA ALA A 75 1.05 -5.68 -1.52
C ALA A 75 -0.09 -5.06 -0.68
N CYS A 76 -1.29 -4.94 -1.25
CA CYS A 76 -2.46 -4.46 -0.52
C CYS A 76 -2.91 -5.45 0.58
N ALA A 77 -2.93 -6.75 0.30
CA ALA A 77 -3.28 -7.76 1.31
C ALA A 77 -2.29 -7.79 2.49
N ARG A 78 -1.00 -7.59 2.22
CA ARG A 78 0.03 -7.47 3.26
C ARG A 78 -0.13 -6.20 4.08
N LEU A 79 -0.46 -5.07 3.46
CA LEU A 79 -0.77 -3.83 4.19
C LEU A 79 -1.98 -4.02 5.11
N ASP A 80 -3.03 -4.68 4.64
CA ASP A 80 -4.19 -5.01 5.47
C ASP A 80 -3.79 -5.87 6.68
N HIS A 81 -2.92 -6.88 6.47
CA HIS A 81 -2.40 -7.71 7.57
C HIS A 81 -1.55 -6.92 8.58
N VAL A 82 -0.67 -6.02 8.12
CA VAL A 82 0.13 -5.16 9.01
C VAL A 82 -0.77 -4.24 9.83
N VAL A 83 -1.83 -3.69 9.23
CA VAL A 83 -2.81 -2.88 9.96
C VAL A 83 -3.53 -3.72 11.02
N GLU A 84 -3.97 -4.93 10.68
CA GLU A 84 -4.62 -5.83 11.64
C GLU A 84 -3.69 -6.20 12.80
N MET A 85 -2.45 -6.58 12.51
CA MET A 85 -1.45 -6.91 13.54
C MET A 85 -1.12 -5.72 14.45
N THR A 86 -1.04 -4.52 13.88
CA THR A 86 -0.78 -3.30 14.67
C THR A 86 -1.98 -2.90 15.52
N GLU A 87 -3.22 -3.06 15.04
CA GLU A 87 -4.44 -2.88 15.82
C GLU A 87 -4.54 -3.88 16.98
N GLN A 88 -4.22 -5.15 16.72
CA GLN A 88 -4.23 -6.19 17.75
C GLN A 88 -3.18 -5.91 18.83
N ALA A 89 -1.97 -5.50 18.44
CA ALA A 89 -0.92 -5.13 19.38
C ALA A 89 -1.28 -3.90 20.22
N THR A 90 -1.94 -2.89 19.62
CA THR A 90 -2.44 -1.71 20.34
C THR A 90 -3.52 -2.07 21.35
N HIS A 91 -4.54 -2.83 20.94
CA HIS A 91 -5.57 -3.29 21.88
C HIS A 91 -4.95 -4.07 23.03
N ARG A 92 -4.03 -5.00 22.73
CA ARG A 92 -3.35 -5.76 23.77
C ARG A 92 -2.55 -4.88 24.72
N THR A 93 -1.90 -3.84 24.20
CA THR A 93 -1.16 -2.86 25.01
C THR A 93 -2.09 -2.05 25.91
N LEU A 94 -3.25 -1.62 25.41
CA LEU A 94 -4.25 -0.89 26.19
C LEU A 94 -4.83 -1.76 27.32
N ASP A 95 -5.14 -3.02 27.03
CA ASP A 95 -5.60 -3.98 28.04
C ASP A 95 -4.57 -4.14 29.16
N LEU A 96 -3.29 -4.32 28.79
CA LEU A 96 -2.19 -4.44 29.76
C LEU A 96 -2.00 -3.17 30.59
N ILE A 97 -2.21 -1.99 30.00
CA ILE A 97 -2.18 -0.71 30.70
C ILE A 97 -3.32 -0.63 31.73
N GLU A 98 -4.53 -1.03 31.35
CA GLU A 98 -5.69 -1.03 32.25
C GLU A 98 -5.49 -2.01 33.41
N ASP A 99 -5.05 -3.24 33.12
CA ASP A 99 -4.71 -4.26 34.12
C ASP A 99 -3.64 -3.74 35.09
N SER A 100 -2.58 -3.12 34.56
CA SER A 100 -1.49 -2.54 35.38
C SER A 100 -2.00 -1.43 36.28
N ARG A 101 -2.89 -0.55 35.78
CA ARG A 101 -3.51 0.52 36.58
C ARG A 101 -4.38 -0.06 37.70
N ALA A 102 -5.11 -1.14 37.44
CA ALA A 102 -5.91 -1.83 38.45
C ALA A 102 -5.03 -2.47 39.54
N LEU A 103 -3.90 -3.09 39.15
CA LEU A 103 -2.93 -3.63 40.10
C LEU A 103 -2.31 -2.53 40.97
N ILE A 104 -1.94 -1.39 40.39
CA ILE A 104 -1.42 -0.22 41.13
C ILE A 104 -2.47 0.29 42.12
N ALA A 105 -3.74 0.41 41.71
CA ALA A 105 -4.81 0.85 42.61
C ALA A 105 -4.96 -0.09 43.83
N ARG A 106 -4.96 -1.41 43.59
CA ARG A 106 -5.01 -2.42 44.67
C ARG A 106 -3.79 -2.35 45.59
N LEU A 107 -2.61 -2.08 45.02
CA LEU A 107 -1.39 -1.87 45.79
C LEU A 107 -1.53 -0.65 46.72
N GLN A 108 -2.08 0.45 46.22
CA GLN A 108 -2.32 1.67 47.00
C GLN A 108 -3.35 1.45 48.12
N GLU A 109 -4.43 0.72 47.85
CA GLU A 109 -5.45 0.35 48.85
C GLU A 109 -4.89 -0.50 49.99
N SER A 110 -3.83 -1.28 49.74
CA SER A 110 -3.19 -2.11 50.77
C SER A 110 -2.35 -1.34 51.80
N GLY A 111 -2.20 -0.01 51.64
CA GLY A 111 -1.54 0.87 52.60
C GLY A 111 -0.03 0.95 52.42
N LEU A 112 0.41 1.56 51.31
CA LEU A 112 1.83 1.74 51.01
C LEU A 112 2.49 2.84 51.88
N PRO A 113 3.74 2.64 52.29
CA PRO A 113 4.61 3.72 52.77
C PRO A 113 4.67 4.92 51.80
N PRO A 114 4.85 6.15 52.30
CA PRO A 114 4.78 7.37 51.49
C PRO A 114 5.72 7.38 50.27
N ALA A 115 6.94 6.85 50.43
CA ALA A 115 7.92 6.78 49.34
C ALA A 115 7.47 5.84 48.20
N GLN A 116 6.75 4.76 48.52
CA GLN A 116 6.27 3.78 47.55
C GLN A 116 4.94 4.22 46.93
N ALA A 117 4.10 4.93 47.70
CA ALA A 117 2.90 5.58 47.17
C ALA A 117 3.24 6.61 46.07
N ALA A 118 4.28 7.43 46.26
CA ALA A 118 4.73 8.38 45.24
C ALA A 118 5.19 7.70 43.93
N ILE A 119 5.85 6.54 44.03
CA ILE A 119 6.26 5.74 42.85
C ILE A 119 5.03 5.16 42.15
N ALA A 120 4.06 4.64 42.91
CA ALA A 120 2.80 4.13 42.38
C ALA A 120 2.01 5.20 41.62
N ASP A 121 1.95 6.42 42.15
CA ASP A 121 1.32 7.57 41.48
C ASP A 121 2.03 7.94 40.18
N ALA A 122 3.37 7.98 40.20
CA ALA A 122 4.18 8.25 39.02
C ALA A 122 3.97 7.19 37.92
N LEU A 123 3.96 5.90 38.28
CA LEU A 123 3.65 4.80 37.36
C LEU A 123 2.25 4.96 36.75
N ARG A 124 1.26 5.35 37.56
CA ARG A 124 -0.11 5.54 37.09
C ARG A 124 -0.21 6.67 36.05
N GLU A 125 0.54 7.75 36.24
CA GLU A 125 0.56 8.85 35.26
C GLU A 125 1.29 8.45 33.98
N GLN A 126 2.42 7.73 34.07
CA GLN A 126 3.12 7.21 32.89
C GLN A 126 2.23 6.26 32.07
N LEU A 127 1.50 5.35 32.72
CA LEU A 127 0.55 4.45 32.05
C LEU A 127 -0.59 5.21 31.35
N LYS A 128 -1.03 6.33 31.93
CA LYS A 128 -2.04 7.20 31.31
C LYS A 128 -1.49 7.94 30.10
N GLU A 129 -0.25 8.41 30.15
CA GLU A 129 0.44 8.99 28.98
C GLU A 129 0.62 7.96 27.86
N MET A 130 0.99 6.71 28.21
CA MET A 130 1.08 5.62 27.24
C MET A 130 -0.27 5.35 26.55
N ALA A 131 -1.37 5.31 27.31
CA ALA A 131 -2.71 5.13 26.73
C ALA A 131 -3.10 6.28 25.78
N LEU A 132 -2.78 7.53 26.13
CA LEU A 132 -3.00 8.69 25.26
C LEU A 132 -2.16 8.62 23.99
N ALA A 133 -0.90 8.21 24.09
CA ALA A 133 -0.03 8.04 22.93
C ALA A 133 -0.58 6.99 21.94
N GLN A 134 -1.13 5.90 22.46
CA GLN A 134 -1.75 4.83 21.66
C GLN A 134 -2.99 5.30 20.88
N SER A 135 -3.70 6.33 21.33
CA SER A 135 -4.84 6.89 20.59
C SER A 135 -4.45 7.49 19.23
N HIS A 136 -3.20 7.93 19.06
CA HIS A 136 -2.70 8.39 17.75
C HIS A 136 -2.46 7.23 16.77
N GLN A 137 -2.26 6.00 17.25
CA GLN A 137 -2.02 4.84 16.41
C GLN A 137 -3.31 4.37 15.70
N ASP A 138 -4.48 4.51 16.32
CA ASP A 138 -5.78 4.19 15.71
C ASP A 138 -6.02 5.06 14.45
N LEU A 139 -5.70 6.36 14.53
CA LEU A 139 -5.73 7.25 13.36
C LEU A 139 -4.74 6.82 12.26
N GLY A 140 -3.55 6.36 12.65
CA GLY A 140 -2.54 5.83 11.72
C GLY A 140 -3.02 4.61 10.95
N GLY A 141 -3.62 3.62 11.64
CA GLY A 141 -4.18 2.42 11.02
C GLY A 141 -5.31 2.73 10.03
N GLN A 142 -6.19 3.67 10.39
CA GLN A 142 -7.27 4.14 9.51
C GLN A 142 -6.76 4.84 8.24
N ILE A 143 -5.70 5.66 8.36
CA ILE A 143 -5.07 6.32 7.21
C ILE A 143 -4.45 5.27 6.28
N ILE A 144 -3.73 4.29 6.83
CA ILE A 144 -3.10 3.22 6.03
C ILE A 144 -4.16 2.40 5.30
N ARG A 145 -5.25 1.98 5.97
CA ARG A 145 -6.38 1.28 5.33
C ARG A 145 -6.98 2.09 4.18
N ARG A 146 -7.15 3.40 4.36
CA ARG A 146 -7.67 4.29 3.30
C ARG A 146 -6.71 4.38 2.11
N VAL A 147 -5.42 4.54 2.37
CA VAL A 147 -4.39 4.60 1.32
C VAL A 147 -4.31 3.28 0.56
N ALA A 148 -4.31 2.13 1.24
CA ALA A 148 -4.34 0.81 0.62
C ALA A 148 -5.59 0.64 -0.28
N GLY A 149 -6.76 1.09 0.19
CA GLY A 149 -7.99 1.08 -0.61
C GLY A 149 -7.90 1.94 -1.88
N ILE A 150 -7.35 3.15 -1.79
CA ILE A 150 -7.15 4.03 -2.96
C ILE A 150 -6.21 3.38 -3.97
N VAL A 151 -5.11 2.80 -3.49
CA VAL A 151 -4.11 2.12 -4.33
C VAL A 151 -4.74 0.92 -5.06
N ARG A 152 -5.56 0.12 -4.39
CA ARG A 152 -6.31 -1.00 -5.00
C ARG A 152 -7.28 -0.52 -6.07
N GLN A 153 -8.05 0.54 -5.80
CA GLN A 153 -8.97 1.12 -6.80
C GLN A 153 -8.23 1.65 -8.03
N VAL A 154 -7.09 2.32 -7.83
CA VAL A 154 -6.25 2.81 -8.93
C VAL A 154 -5.72 1.63 -9.76
N HIS A 155 -5.33 0.52 -9.13
CA HIS A 155 -4.92 -0.70 -9.82
C HIS A 155 -6.03 -1.26 -10.72
N GLU A 156 -7.22 -1.46 -10.15
CA GLU A 156 -8.37 -2.04 -10.86
C GLU A 156 -8.75 -1.19 -12.09
N HIS A 157 -8.81 0.13 -11.91
CA HIS A 157 -9.13 1.05 -13.00
C HIS A 157 -8.06 1.09 -14.09
N LEU A 158 -6.78 0.95 -13.73
CA LEU A 158 -5.68 0.89 -14.71
C LEU A 158 -5.61 -0.47 -15.41
N GLY A 159 -5.93 -1.57 -14.71
CA GLY A 159 -6.02 -2.91 -15.28
C GLY A 159 -7.15 -3.03 -16.30
N ALA A 160 -8.29 -2.34 -16.07
CA ALA A 160 -9.41 -2.30 -17.01
C ALA A 160 -9.08 -1.63 -18.36
N LEU A 161 -7.93 -0.94 -18.48
CA LEU A 161 -7.52 -0.25 -19.71
C LEU A 161 -6.84 -1.15 -20.77
N ASP A 162 -6.80 -2.48 -20.55
CA ASP A 162 -6.19 -3.48 -21.45
C ASP A 162 -4.83 -3.03 -22.04
N LEU A 163 -4.01 -2.48 -21.15
CA LEU A 163 -2.68 -1.99 -21.50
C LEU A 163 -1.80 -3.20 -21.86
N PRO A 164 -1.01 -3.14 -22.97
CA PRO A 164 -0.17 -4.26 -23.36
C PRO A 164 0.86 -4.59 -22.26
N SER A 165 0.60 -5.69 -21.55
CA SER A 165 1.46 -6.25 -20.51
C SER A 165 2.70 -6.89 -21.14
N THR A 166 3.81 -6.15 -21.18
CA THR A 166 5.11 -6.73 -21.53
C THR A 166 5.72 -7.36 -20.26
N ARG A 167 5.10 -8.41 -19.73
CA ARG A 167 5.65 -9.14 -18.58
C ARG A 167 6.74 -10.09 -19.10
N ALA A 168 7.99 -9.62 -19.09
CA ALA A 168 9.13 -10.51 -19.14
C ALA A 168 9.19 -11.24 -17.80
N ALA A 169 8.94 -12.55 -17.80
CA ALA A 169 8.97 -13.38 -16.60
C ALA A 169 10.39 -13.36 -15.99
N ALA A 170 10.54 -12.71 -14.83
CA ALA A 170 11.72 -12.85 -14.00
C ALA A 170 11.57 -14.09 -13.09
N PRO A 171 12.65 -14.85 -12.82
CA PRO A 171 12.60 -16.07 -12.03
C PRO A 171 12.40 -15.75 -10.55
N ALA A 172 11.45 -16.45 -9.92
CA ALA A 172 11.15 -16.37 -8.49
C ALA A 172 12.32 -16.91 -7.66
N THR A 173 13.01 -16.04 -6.92
CA THR A 173 13.97 -16.42 -5.89
C THR A 173 13.32 -16.29 -4.52
N ALA A 174 13.16 -17.42 -3.84
CA ALA A 174 12.55 -17.51 -2.51
C ALA A 174 13.47 -16.89 -1.43
N GLY A 175 13.08 -15.75 -0.86
CA GLY A 175 13.62 -15.18 0.39
C GLY A 175 12.83 -15.62 1.63
N GLU A 176 13.43 -15.56 2.82
CA GLU A 176 12.82 -16.02 4.08
C GLU A 176 12.22 -14.86 4.88
N GLY A 177 10.90 -14.89 5.12
CA GLY A 177 10.18 -13.93 5.94
C GLY A 177 9.03 -14.61 6.70
N PRO A 178 8.49 -13.97 7.76
CA PRO A 178 7.42 -14.54 8.58
C PRO A 178 6.17 -14.76 7.74
N GLY A 179 5.64 -15.99 7.78
CA GLY A 179 4.52 -16.42 6.95
C GLY A 179 3.18 -15.89 7.43
N VAL A 180 2.31 -15.50 6.49
CA VAL A 180 0.93 -15.10 6.79
C VAL A 180 0.00 -16.30 6.65
N SER A 181 -0.73 -16.62 7.71
CA SER A 181 -1.58 -17.81 7.76
C SER A 181 -2.70 -17.73 6.71
N GLY A 182 -2.77 -18.75 5.83
CA GLY A 182 -3.77 -18.86 4.76
C GLY A 182 -3.30 -18.42 3.36
N LEU A 183 -2.18 -17.71 3.25
CA LEU A 183 -1.58 -17.30 1.96
C LEU A 183 -0.28 -18.06 1.67
N ASP A 184 0.51 -18.36 2.69
CA ASP A 184 1.78 -19.08 2.56
C ASP A 184 1.59 -20.56 2.92
N ARG A 185 1.58 -21.44 1.92
CA ARG A 185 1.30 -22.89 2.11
C ARG A 185 2.50 -23.73 2.55
N ASP A 186 3.73 -23.19 2.44
CA ASP A 186 4.98 -23.93 2.66
C ASP A 186 5.99 -23.19 3.56
N ARG A 187 5.55 -22.53 4.64
CA ARG A 187 6.48 -22.01 5.66
C ARG A 187 6.03 -22.17 7.09
N VAL A 188 7.05 -22.35 7.93
CA VAL A 188 7.09 -22.35 9.40
C VAL A 188 6.25 -21.20 9.93
N GLY A 189 5.22 -21.55 10.72
CA GLY A 189 4.26 -20.58 11.26
C GLY A 189 4.88 -19.79 12.40
N GLN A 190 4.32 -18.62 12.70
CA GLN A 190 4.74 -17.81 13.85
C GLN A 190 4.55 -18.54 15.19
N SER A 191 3.68 -19.56 15.24
CA SER A 191 3.59 -20.52 16.36
C SER A 191 4.90 -21.24 16.63
N ASP A 192 5.66 -21.56 15.58
CA ASP A 192 6.89 -22.33 15.68
C ASP A 192 8.06 -21.43 16.16
N ALA A 193 7.99 -20.13 15.87
CA ALA A 193 8.91 -19.13 16.43
C ALA A 193 8.66 -18.92 17.93
N ASP A 194 7.40 -18.86 18.35
CA ASP A 194 7.02 -18.79 19.77
C ASP A 194 7.40 -20.08 20.53
N ASP A 195 7.24 -21.25 19.90
CA ASP A 195 7.68 -22.53 20.47
C ASP A 195 9.22 -22.60 20.62
N LEU A 196 9.98 -22.06 19.67
CA LEU A 196 11.44 -21.97 19.77
C LEU A 196 11.89 -21.00 20.86
N LEU A 197 11.18 -19.89 21.08
CA LEU A 197 11.45 -18.96 22.18
C LEU A 197 11.13 -19.58 23.54
N SER A 198 10.03 -20.35 23.63
CA SER A 198 9.67 -21.10 24.84
C SER A 198 10.73 -22.17 25.20
N HIS A 199 11.32 -22.82 24.19
CA HIS A 199 12.40 -23.81 24.35
C HIS A 199 13.75 -23.18 24.76
N LEU A 200 13.95 -21.88 24.51
CA LEU A 200 15.13 -21.10 24.91
C LEU A 200 15.00 -20.50 26.33
N GLY A 201 13.84 -20.63 26.98
CA GLY A 201 13.64 -20.23 28.37
C GLY A 201 13.63 -18.72 28.62
N LEU A 202 13.16 -17.93 27.64
CA LEU A 202 12.80 -16.51 27.79
C LEU A 202 11.28 -16.36 27.91
#